data_AF-A0A4Y9XLP9-F1
#
_entry.id   AF-A0A4Y9XLP9-F1
#
_cell.length_a   1.000
_cell.length_b   1.000
_cell.length_c   1.000
_cell.angle_alpha   90.00
_cell.angle_beta   90.00
_cell.angle_gamma   90.00
#
_symmetry.space_group_name_H-M   'P 1'
#
loop_
_entity.id
_entity.type
_entity.pdbx_description
1 polymer ?
#
loop_
_entity_poly.entity_id
_entity_poly.type
_entity_poly.pdbx_seq_one_letter_code
_entity_poly.pdbx_strand_id
1 'polypeptide(L)'
;MPSPTAGRILSIQSHVAFGYVGGKAAVFPLQCLGYDVDVVNTVNFSNHSGYGRFGGSRATAAELAKMFELMELNGLLLCERLLTGYVPGAEALAAVKDLAIRMKQKNPELIYLLDPVLGDSGKLYVSPECIPIYREALQYSTVITPNWFEVEVLTDTKITDPASLRKALRVLHETYHVPNVVISSIPLKVWLRAALPSSAQPPHTTNTDADFLACIASSTEGTPGSEGGTAPSAVHARCIPCLPGYFSGVGRGRCSRRRPGRHQTVTTTARLSAHFQHSNYQHLKASPPLTSTAKPLGTSSLPRSAQSHLVRVSLRTNPFVWRWISVRSSLK
;
A
#
# COMPACT_ATOMS: atom_id res chain seq x y z
N MET A 1 8.94 25.00 21.29
CA MET A 1 7.90 24.80 20.27
C MET A 1 7.90 23.33 19.93
N PRO A 2 6.79 22.59 20.08
CA PRO A 2 6.70 21.26 19.49
C PRO A 2 6.93 21.42 17.98
N SER A 3 7.74 20.55 17.38
CA SER A 3 7.87 20.49 15.93
C SER A 3 6.47 20.38 15.30
N PRO A 4 6.22 20.88 14.07
CA PRO A 4 4.96 20.61 13.39
C PRO A 4 4.79 19.10 13.38
N THR A 5 3.84 18.58 14.14
CA THR A 5 3.60 17.14 14.23
C THR A 5 3.30 16.66 12.81
N ALA A 6 3.79 15.48 12.42
CA ALA A 6 3.57 14.97 11.07
C ALA A 6 2.07 14.72 10.75
N GLY A 7 1.19 14.99 11.71
CA GLY A 7 -0.24 14.74 11.70
C GLY A 7 -0.59 13.62 12.67
N ARG A 8 -1.88 13.32 12.76
CA ARG A 8 -2.43 12.25 13.60
C ARG A 8 -3.10 11.19 12.73
N ILE A 9 -2.87 9.92 13.05
CA ILE A 9 -3.40 8.75 12.34
C ILE A 9 -4.29 7.94 13.28
N LEU A 10 -5.53 7.67 12.86
CA LEU A 10 -6.34 6.62 13.47
C LEU A 10 -6.06 5.29 12.75
N SER A 11 -5.49 4.32 13.46
CA SER A 11 -5.18 2.99 12.97
C SER A 11 -6.16 1.95 13.52
N ILE A 12 -6.98 1.36 12.66
CA ILE A 12 -7.99 0.35 12.99
C ILE A 12 -7.56 -1.00 12.40
N GLN A 13 -6.92 -1.85 13.20
CA GLN A 13 -6.28 -3.09 12.72
C GLN A 13 -6.29 -4.19 13.78
N SER A 14 -5.79 -5.37 13.45
CA SER A 14 -5.57 -6.45 14.41
C SER A 14 -4.41 -6.17 15.38
N HIS A 15 -4.50 -6.75 16.58
CA HIS A 15 -3.41 -6.77 17.55
C HIS A 15 -3.03 -8.21 17.95
N VAL A 16 -1.72 -8.42 18.18
CA VAL A 16 -1.17 -9.67 18.73
C VAL A 16 -0.18 -9.40 19.85
N ALA A 17 -0.23 -10.20 20.92
CA ALA A 17 0.74 -10.12 22.01
C ALA A 17 2.15 -10.55 21.58
N PHE A 18 2.27 -11.67 20.85
CA PHE A 18 3.52 -12.23 20.34
C PHE A 18 3.61 -12.16 18.81
N GLY A 19 4.76 -11.70 18.30
CA GLY A 19 5.00 -11.43 16.88
C GLY A 19 4.63 -9.99 16.47
N TYR A 20 4.73 -9.72 15.17
CA TYR A 20 4.48 -8.41 14.55
C TYR A 20 3.56 -8.58 13.34
N VAL A 21 2.28 -8.25 13.51
CA VAL A 21 1.28 -8.13 12.42
C VAL A 21 0.29 -7.02 12.77
N GLY A 22 -0.49 -6.58 11.78
CA GLY A 22 -1.55 -5.58 11.98
C GLY A 22 -1.02 -4.31 12.64
N GLY A 23 -1.79 -3.77 13.59
CA GLY A 23 -1.46 -2.54 14.30
C GLY A 23 -0.09 -2.59 14.97
N LYS A 24 0.30 -3.74 15.54
CA LYS A 24 1.62 -3.88 16.19
C LYS A 24 2.80 -3.72 15.23
N ALA A 25 2.62 -4.09 13.95
CA ALA A 25 3.65 -3.89 12.93
C ALA A 25 3.60 -2.49 12.30
N ALA A 26 2.47 -1.78 12.42
CA ALA A 26 2.25 -0.48 11.81
C ALA A 26 2.59 0.69 12.75
N VAL A 27 2.21 0.61 14.02
CA VAL A 27 2.24 1.73 14.97
C VAL A 27 3.66 2.23 15.22
N PHE A 28 4.58 1.33 15.55
CA PHE A 28 5.95 1.74 15.90
C PHE A 28 6.67 2.45 14.74
N PRO A 29 6.66 1.92 13.51
CA PRO A 29 7.24 2.67 12.39
C PRO A 29 6.56 4.00 12.08
N LEU A 30 5.23 4.11 12.19
CA LEU A 30 4.52 5.37 12.01
C LEU A 30 4.94 6.41 13.07
N GLN A 31 5.11 5.99 14.32
CA GLN A 31 5.64 6.86 15.37
C GLN A 31 7.10 7.26 15.11
N CYS A 32 7.94 6.37 14.57
CA CYS A 32 9.29 6.72 14.14
C CYS A 32 9.31 7.76 13.01
N LEU A 33 8.24 7.85 12.21
CA LEU A 33 8.07 8.87 11.18
C LEU A 33 7.49 10.20 11.73
N GLY A 34 7.23 10.29 13.05
CA GLY A 34 6.77 11.50 13.73
C GLY A 34 5.26 11.69 13.77
N TYR A 35 4.48 10.66 13.45
CA TYR A 35 3.02 10.69 13.59
C TYR A 35 2.59 10.33 15.01
N ASP A 36 1.56 11.04 15.50
CA ASP A 36 0.75 10.53 16.60
C ASP A 36 -0.19 9.45 16.06
N VAL A 37 -0.26 8.30 16.73
CA VAL A 37 -1.07 7.16 16.27
C VAL A 37 -2.05 6.74 17.35
N ASP A 38 -3.34 6.98 17.09
CA ASP A 38 -4.44 6.46 17.88
C ASP A 38 -4.79 5.05 17.37
N VAL A 39 -4.92 4.09 18.28
CA VAL A 39 -5.02 2.67 17.92
C VAL A 39 -6.35 2.09 18.37
N VAL A 40 -7.06 1.48 17.43
CA VAL A 40 -8.26 0.68 17.69
C VAL A 40 -8.00 -0.75 17.23
N ASN A 41 -8.10 -1.68 18.18
CA ASN A 41 -7.83 -3.09 17.92
C ASN A 41 -9.13 -3.82 17.53
N THR A 42 -9.14 -4.42 16.34
CA THR A 42 -10.28 -5.23 15.84
C THR A 42 -10.29 -6.63 16.46
N VAL A 43 -9.11 -7.12 16.83
CA VAL A 43 -8.90 -8.36 17.57
C VAL A 43 -7.74 -8.17 18.54
N ASN A 44 -7.76 -8.91 19.65
CA ASN A 44 -6.65 -8.99 20.58
C ASN A 44 -6.27 -10.45 20.79
N PHE A 45 -5.29 -10.94 20.02
CA PHE A 45 -4.88 -12.34 20.03
C PHE A 45 -3.51 -12.56 20.67
N SER A 46 -3.23 -13.81 21.08
CA SER A 46 -1.91 -14.22 21.57
C SER A 46 -0.82 -14.09 20.51
N ASN A 47 -1.12 -14.50 19.28
CA ASN A 47 -0.24 -14.53 18.13
C ASN A 47 -1.09 -14.68 16.85
N HIS A 48 -0.50 -14.49 15.67
CA HIS A 48 -1.23 -14.70 14.42
C HIS A 48 -1.51 -16.20 14.16
N SER A 49 -2.51 -16.49 13.31
CA SER A 49 -3.01 -17.85 13.03
C SER A 49 -1.96 -18.81 12.45
N GLY A 50 -0.96 -18.25 11.75
CA GLY A 50 0.45 -18.46 12.08
C GLY A 50 0.92 -19.79 12.64
N TYR A 51 0.86 -19.81 13.96
CA TYR A 51 1.54 -20.79 14.77
C TYR A 51 0.76 -22.11 14.87
N GLY A 52 -0.40 -22.21 14.20
CA GLY A 52 -1.31 -23.36 14.29
C GLY A 52 -2.18 -23.36 15.55
N ARG A 53 -1.69 -22.76 16.64
CA ARG A 53 -2.47 -22.47 17.86
C ARG A 53 -2.46 -20.97 18.09
N PHE A 54 -3.62 -20.39 18.35
CA PHE A 54 -3.80 -18.99 18.71
C PHE A 54 -5.13 -18.84 19.43
N GLY A 55 -5.31 -17.75 20.17
CA GLY A 55 -6.56 -17.44 20.83
C GLY A 55 -6.61 -15.98 21.27
N GLY A 56 -7.74 -15.57 21.84
CA GLY A 56 -7.99 -14.22 22.33
C GLY A 56 -9.38 -13.73 21.93
N SER A 57 -9.60 -12.41 21.98
CA SER A 57 -10.89 -11.80 21.74
C SER A 57 -11.00 -11.10 20.38
N ARG A 58 -12.23 -10.96 19.90
CA ARG A 58 -12.58 -10.16 18.72
C ARG A 58 -13.50 -9.04 19.18
N ALA A 59 -13.25 -7.82 18.73
CA ALA A 59 -14.17 -6.72 18.98
C ALA A 59 -15.44 -6.95 18.17
N THR A 60 -16.58 -6.84 18.83
CA THR A 60 -17.90 -6.87 18.20
C THR A 60 -18.20 -5.55 17.49
N ALA A 61 -19.17 -5.56 16.57
CA ALA A 61 -19.62 -4.35 15.90
C ALA A 61 -20.13 -3.30 16.91
N ALA A 62 -20.86 -3.73 17.95
CA ALA A 62 -21.39 -2.86 19.00
C ALA A 62 -20.27 -2.22 19.84
N GLU A 63 -19.23 -2.98 20.21
CA GLU A 63 -18.07 -2.43 20.94
C GLU A 63 -17.32 -1.39 20.12
N LEU A 64 -17.08 -1.67 18.83
CA LEU A 64 -16.45 -0.71 17.92
C LEU A 64 -17.30 0.54 17.73
N ALA A 65 -18.59 0.39 17.44
CA ALA A 65 -19.50 1.51 17.25
C ALA A 65 -19.58 2.41 18.48
N LYS A 66 -19.72 1.83 19.68
CA LYS A 66 -19.76 2.57 20.94
C LYS A 66 -18.45 3.32 21.21
N MET A 67 -17.30 2.69 20.93
CA MET A 67 -16.01 3.35 21.07
C MET A 67 -15.87 4.51 20.10
N PHE A 68 -16.25 4.35 18.83
CA PHE A 68 -16.22 5.41 17.84
C PHE A 68 -17.15 6.58 18.20
N GLU A 69 -18.35 6.28 18.70
CA GLU A 69 -19.30 7.28 19.21
C GLU A 69 -18.68 8.08 20.37
N LEU A 70 -18.08 7.41 21.36
CA LEU A 70 -17.42 8.08 22.48
C LEU A 70 -16.21 8.90 22.04
N MET A 71 -15.43 8.41 21.06
CA MET A 71 -14.34 9.19 20.47
C MET A 71 -14.88 10.43 19.76
N GLU A 72 -16.01 10.33 19.07
CA GLU A 72 -16.66 11.46 18.40
C GLU A 72 -17.18 12.50 19.40
N LEU A 73 -17.92 12.06 20.43
CA LEU A 73 -18.46 12.91 21.49
C LEU A 73 -17.36 13.66 22.26
N ASN A 74 -16.21 13.01 22.46
CA ASN A 74 -15.05 13.63 23.11
C ASN A 74 -14.19 14.46 22.14
N GLY A 75 -14.58 14.59 20.86
CA GLY A 75 -13.82 15.36 19.88
C GLY A 75 -12.44 14.76 19.56
N LEU A 76 -12.29 13.43 19.63
CA LEU A 76 -11.03 12.72 19.41
C LEU A 76 -10.84 12.24 17.96
N LEU A 77 -11.89 12.31 17.13
CA LEU A 77 -11.81 12.00 15.69
C LEU A 77 -11.27 13.18 14.85
N LEU A 78 -10.21 13.83 15.32
CA LEU A 78 -9.54 14.96 14.66
C LEU A 78 -8.41 14.52 13.72
N CYS A 79 -8.24 13.21 13.52
CA CYS A 79 -7.18 12.70 12.68
C CYS A 79 -7.40 13.05 11.20
N GLU A 80 -6.32 13.46 10.54
CA GLU A 80 -6.30 13.78 9.10
C GLU A 80 -6.09 12.52 8.25
N ARG A 81 -5.84 11.39 8.90
CA ARG A 81 -5.44 10.13 8.28
C ARG A 81 -6.14 8.97 8.97
N LEU A 82 -6.76 8.13 8.16
CA LEU A 82 -7.37 6.87 8.59
C LEU A 82 -6.62 5.72 7.94
N LEU A 83 -6.32 4.70 8.73
CA LEU A 83 -5.63 3.49 8.30
C LEU A 83 -6.43 2.28 8.77
N THR A 84 -7.02 1.53 7.85
CA THR A 84 -7.76 0.29 8.18
C THR A 84 -7.04 -0.93 7.63
N GLY A 85 -7.17 -2.05 8.34
CA GLY A 85 -6.58 -3.33 7.95
C GLY A 85 -7.48 -4.49 8.36
N TYR A 86 -6.90 -5.57 8.90
CA TYR A 86 -7.63 -6.80 9.18
C TYR A 86 -8.84 -6.60 10.11
N VAL A 87 -10.03 -6.93 9.61
CA VAL A 87 -11.28 -7.07 10.36
C VAL A 87 -11.89 -8.43 10.00
N PRO A 88 -12.07 -9.37 10.95
CA PRO A 88 -12.44 -10.74 10.62
C PRO A 88 -13.92 -10.94 10.23
N GLY A 89 -14.82 -10.08 10.72
CA GLY A 89 -16.28 -10.25 10.64
C GLY A 89 -16.97 -9.13 9.89
N ALA A 90 -18.02 -9.47 9.14
CA ALA A 90 -18.76 -8.55 8.29
C ALA A 90 -19.39 -7.40 9.08
N GLU A 91 -20.06 -7.69 10.20
CA GLU A 91 -20.70 -6.65 11.03
C GLU A 91 -19.68 -5.64 11.60
N ALA A 92 -18.55 -6.13 12.10
CA ALA A 92 -17.48 -5.27 12.61
C ALA A 92 -16.86 -4.44 11.48
N LEU A 93 -16.68 -5.02 10.29
CA LEU A 93 -16.19 -4.31 9.12
C LEU A 93 -17.17 -3.25 8.65
N ALA A 94 -18.48 -3.51 8.71
CA ALA A 94 -19.51 -2.52 8.43
C ALA A 94 -19.41 -1.32 9.37
N ALA A 95 -19.23 -1.54 10.68
CA ALA A 95 -19.04 -0.45 11.64
C ALA A 95 -17.79 0.40 11.32
N VAL A 96 -16.69 -0.22 10.89
CA VAL A 96 -15.46 0.48 10.46
C VAL A 96 -15.68 1.25 9.16
N LYS A 97 -16.39 0.67 8.18
CA LYS A 97 -16.80 1.34 6.94
C LYS A 97 -17.63 2.59 7.25
N ASP A 98 -18.65 2.45 8.10
CA ASP A 98 -19.56 3.55 8.44
C ASP A 98 -18.81 4.70 9.12
N LEU A 99 -17.86 4.40 10.00
CA LEU A 99 -16.95 5.41 10.55
C LEU A 99 -16.14 6.11 9.44
N ALA A 100 -15.51 5.34 8.54
CA ALA A 100 -14.70 5.91 7.47
C ALA A 100 -15.51 6.85 6.58
N ILE A 101 -16.76 6.49 6.25
CA ILE A 101 -17.70 7.31 5.50
C ILE A 101 -18.00 8.60 6.27
N ARG A 102 -18.38 8.52 7.54
CA ARG A 102 -18.67 9.70 8.37
C ARG A 102 -17.47 10.64 8.46
N MET A 103 -16.27 10.10 8.69
CA MET A 103 -15.05 10.90 8.75
C MET A 103 -14.73 11.57 7.41
N LYS A 104 -14.92 10.88 6.28
CA LYS A 104 -14.71 11.44 4.93
C LYS A 104 -15.74 12.51 4.57
N GLN A 105 -17.00 12.35 5.02
CA GLN A 105 -18.04 13.37 4.86
C GLN A 105 -17.73 14.64 5.67
N LYS A 106 -17.22 14.47 6.90
CA LYS A 106 -16.82 15.59 7.76
C LYS A 106 -15.54 16.28 7.29
N ASN A 107 -14.61 15.51 6.72
CA ASN A 107 -13.36 16.00 6.16
C ASN A 107 -13.10 15.36 4.78
N PRO A 108 -13.50 16.03 3.68
CA PRO A 108 -13.21 15.56 2.32
C PRO A 108 -11.73 15.36 2.03
N GLU A 109 -10.83 16.06 2.73
CA GLU A 109 -9.37 15.95 2.60
C GLU A 109 -8.78 14.79 3.42
N LEU A 110 -9.59 14.04 4.17
CA LEU A 110 -9.14 12.87 4.92
C LEU A 110 -8.42 11.89 4.01
N ILE A 111 -7.17 11.58 4.35
CA ILE A 111 -6.39 10.55 3.65
C ILE A 111 -6.75 9.21 4.26
N TYR A 112 -7.53 8.43 3.52
CA TYR A 112 -7.92 7.09 3.93
C TYR A 112 -7.11 6.02 3.20
N LEU A 113 -6.23 5.33 3.94
CA LEU A 113 -5.56 4.10 3.50
C LEU A 113 -6.40 2.90 3.93
N LEU A 114 -6.95 2.21 2.94
CA LEU A 114 -7.68 0.97 3.14
C LEU A 114 -6.81 -0.22 2.71
N ASP A 115 -6.45 -1.07 3.66
CA ASP A 115 -5.83 -2.36 3.36
C ASP A 115 -6.90 -3.48 3.41
N PRO A 116 -7.43 -3.94 2.26
CA PRO A 116 -8.57 -4.84 2.22
C PRO A 116 -8.15 -6.30 2.47
N VAL A 117 -7.81 -6.61 3.73
CA VAL A 117 -7.26 -7.91 4.13
C VAL A 117 -8.33 -9.00 4.01
N LEU A 118 -8.42 -9.62 2.82
CA LEU A 118 -9.38 -10.68 2.52
C LEU A 118 -8.73 -12.05 2.56
N GLY A 119 -7.49 -12.16 2.11
CA GLY A 119 -6.88 -13.45 1.85
C GLY A 119 -5.57 -13.35 1.09
N ASP A 120 -4.90 -14.49 0.94
CA ASP A 120 -3.68 -14.59 0.14
C ASP A 120 -3.56 -16.03 -0.41
N SER A 121 -2.85 -16.19 -1.51
CA SER A 121 -2.51 -17.48 -2.12
C SER A 121 -3.73 -18.35 -2.43
N GLY A 122 -4.82 -17.72 -2.89
CA GLY A 122 -6.04 -18.41 -3.30
C GLY A 122 -7.01 -18.75 -2.17
N LYS A 123 -6.76 -18.30 -0.93
CA LYS A 123 -7.59 -18.62 0.24
C LYS A 123 -8.04 -17.36 0.97
N LEU A 124 -9.34 -17.27 1.24
CA LEU A 124 -9.92 -16.24 2.10
C LEU A 124 -9.62 -16.52 3.58
N TYR A 125 -9.38 -15.46 4.35
CA TYR A 125 -9.16 -15.49 5.80
C TYR A 125 -10.33 -14.92 6.60
N VAL A 126 -11.27 -14.28 5.90
CA VAL A 126 -12.45 -13.63 6.45
C VAL A 126 -13.71 -14.24 5.84
N SER A 127 -14.87 -13.93 6.43
CA SER A 127 -16.16 -14.32 5.84
C SER A 127 -16.28 -13.74 4.41
N PRO A 128 -16.76 -14.51 3.41
CA PRO A 128 -17.07 -13.99 2.08
C PRO A 128 -17.99 -12.76 2.09
N GLU A 129 -18.81 -12.61 3.14
CA GLU A 129 -19.67 -11.45 3.38
C GLU A 129 -18.89 -10.14 3.58
N CYS A 130 -17.59 -10.19 3.85
CA CYS A 130 -16.74 -9.00 3.93
C CYS A 130 -16.46 -8.38 2.55
N ILE A 131 -16.53 -9.17 1.47
CA ILE A 131 -16.21 -8.73 0.10
C ILE A 131 -17.12 -7.57 -0.36
N PRO A 132 -18.46 -7.66 -0.27
CA PRO A 132 -19.32 -6.54 -0.64
C PRO A 132 -19.04 -5.28 0.20
N ILE A 133 -18.78 -5.44 1.49
CA ILE A 133 -18.50 -4.32 2.41
C ILE A 133 -17.20 -3.61 2.02
N TYR A 134 -16.14 -4.37 1.68
CA TYR A 134 -14.92 -3.76 1.16
C TYR A 134 -15.15 -3.05 -0.16
N ARG A 135 -15.91 -3.65 -1.09
CA ARG A 135 -16.24 -3.00 -2.39
C ARG A 135 -16.96 -1.67 -2.19
N GLU A 136 -17.91 -1.60 -1.25
CA GLU A 136 -18.57 -0.34 -0.88
C GLU A 136 -17.60 0.68 -0.30
N ALA A 137 -16.63 0.24 0.51
CA ALA A 137 -15.64 1.09 1.15
C ALA A 137 -14.61 1.68 0.18
N LEU A 138 -14.34 1.02 -0.96
CA LEU A 138 -13.29 1.42 -1.90
C LEU A 138 -13.44 2.87 -2.38
N GLN A 139 -14.65 3.31 -2.71
CA GLN A 139 -14.90 4.66 -3.24
C GLN A 139 -14.59 5.79 -2.25
N TYR A 140 -14.51 5.48 -0.95
CA TYR A 140 -14.16 6.45 0.10
C TYR A 140 -12.65 6.49 0.38
N SER A 141 -11.90 5.51 -0.15
CA SER A 141 -10.46 5.40 0.08
C SER A 141 -9.67 6.34 -0.83
N THR A 142 -8.60 6.91 -0.27
CA THR A 142 -7.62 7.71 -1.04
C THR A 142 -6.56 6.83 -1.66
N VAL A 143 -6.21 5.75 -0.94
CA VAL A 143 -5.25 4.75 -1.37
C VAL A 143 -5.68 3.38 -0.86
N ILE A 144 -5.51 2.36 -1.71
CA ILE A 144 -5.67 0.96 -1.30
C ILE A 144 -4.36 0.19 -1.46
N THR A 145 -4.18 -0.83 -0.63
CA THR A 145 -2.95 -1.64 -0.62
C THR A 145 -3.16 -3.16 -0.77
N PRO A 146 -4.01 -3.64 -1.68
CA PRO A 146 -4.29 -5.07 -1.82
C PRO A 146 -3.07 -5.85 -2.30
N ASN A 147 -3.01 -7.14 -1.98
CA ASN A 147 -2.16 -8.10 -2.69
C ASN A 147 -2.82 -8.57 -4.01
N TRP A 148 -2.12 -9.36 -4.84
CA TRP A 148 -2.68 -9.81 -6.12
C TRP A 148 -4.02 -10.54 -5.98
N PHE A 149 -4.17 -11.39 -4.96
CA PHE A 149 -5.35 -12.22 -4.79
C PHE A 149 -6.55 -11.37 -4.36
N GLU A 150 -6.32 -10.41 -3.48
CA GLU A 150 -7.30 -9.42 -3.07
C GLU A 150 -7.79 -8.59 -4.26
N VAL A 151 -6.89 -8.18 -5.17
CA VAL A 151 -7.30 -7.52 -6.42
C VAL A 151 -8.22 -8.43 -7.24
N GLU A 152 -7.85 -9.70 -7.44
CA GLU A 152 -8.69 -10.63 -8.20
C GLU A 152 -10.08 -10.80 -7.57
N VAL A 153 -10.17 -10.88 -6.24
CA VAL A 153 -11.44 -11.03 -5.51
C VAL A 153 -12.28 -9.76 -5.59
N LEU A 154 -11.67 -8.59 -5.37
CA LEU A 154 -12.39 -7.30 -5.37
C LEU A 154 -12.92 -6.96 -6.77
N THR A 155 -12.12 -7.21 -7.82
CA THR A 155 -12.43 -6.85 -9.21
C THR A 155 -13.10 -7.96 -10.02
N ASP A 156 -13.24 -9.15 -9.44
CA ASP A 156 -13.69 -10.37 -10.12
C ASP A 156 -12.94 -10.62 -11.46
N THR A 157 -11.64 -10.31 -11.47
CA THR A 157 -10.79 -10.41 -12.67
C THR A 157 -9.53 -11.19 -12.35
N LYS A 158 -9.37 -12.37 -12.97
CA LYS A 158 -8.15 -13.17 -12.85
C LYS A 158 -6.98 -12.52 -13.60
N ILE A 159 -5.82 -12.40 -12.95
CA ILE A 159 -4.64 -11.73 -13.50
C ILE A 159 -3.69 -12.78 -14.08
N THR A 160 -3.79 -12.98 -15.39
CA THR A 160 -3.04 -13.99 -16.14
C THR A 160 -2.04 -13.40 -17.14
N ASP A 161 -2.18 -12.12 -17.47
CA ASP A 161 -1.46 -11.43 -18.55
C ASP A 161 -1.53 -9.89 -18.35
N PRO A 162 -0.83 -9.09 -19.18
CA PRO A 162 -0.87 -7.63 -19.07
C PRO A 162 -2.26 -7.01 -19.28
N ALA A 163 -3.11 -7.63 -20.11
CA ALA A 163 -4.42 -7.08 -20.44
C ALA A 163 -5.40 -7.24 -19.26
N SER A 164 -5.39 -8.40 -18.62
CA SER A 164 -6.16 -8.69 -17.40
C SER A 164 -5.70 -7.83 -16.22
N LEU A 165 -4.39 -7.60 -16.04
CA LEU A 165 -3.88 -6.66 -15.03
C LEU A 165 -4.42 -5.24 -15.28
N ARG A 166 -4.36 -4.76 -16.53
CA ARG A 166 -4.89 -3.44 -16.90
C ARG A 166 -6.40 -3.36 -16.67
N LYS A 167 -7.15 -4.42 -16.99
CA LYS A 167 -8.59 -4.51 -16.72
C LYS A 167 -8.87 -4.39 -15.22
N ALA A 168 -8.16 -5.13 -14.37
CA ALA A 168 -8.34 -5.07 -12.92
C ALA A 168 -8.05 -3.66 -12.36
N LEU A 169 -6.95 -3.02 -12.81
CA LEU A 169 -6.64 -1.64 -12.43
C LEU A 169 -7.73 -0.66 -12.88
N ARG A 170 -8.25 -0.81 -14.11
CA ARG A 170 -9.38 0.01 -14.59
C ARG A 170 -10.61 -0.16 -13.73
N VAL A 171 -10.98 -1.38 -13.33
CA VAL A 171 -12.12 -1.59 -12.42
C VAL A 171 -11.90 -0.84 -11.09
N LEU A 172 -10.71 -0.92 -10.50
CA LEU A 172 -10.42 -0.20 -9.24
C LEU A 172 -10.50 1.32 -9.39
N HIS A 173 -9.97 1.86 -10.48
CA HIS A 173 -9.93 3.31 -10.70
C HIS A 173 -11.23 3.89 -11.25
N GLU A 174 -11.88 3.23 -12.20
CA GLU A 174 -13.05 3.75 -12.93
C GLU A 174 -14.37 3.33 -12.28
N THR A 175 -14.48 2.08 -11.80
CA THR A 175 -15.72 1.57 -11.17
C THR A 175 -15.76 1.87 -9.68
N TYR A 176 -14.65 1.66 -8.99
CA TYR A 176 -14.56 1.90 -7.54
C TYR A 176 -13.97 3.26 -7.19
N HIS A 177 -13.67 4.11 -8.17
CA HIS A 177 -13.19 5.48 -7.99
C HIS A 177 -11.99 5.64 -7.06
N VAL A 178 -11.14 4.61 -6.95
CA VAL A 178 -9.97 4.65 -6.09
C VAL A 178 -8.88 5.49 -6.76
N PRO A 179 -8.39 6.59 -6.16
CA PRO A 179 -7.40 7.44 -6.81
C PRO A 179 -6.03 6.77 -6.92
N ASN A 180 -5.61 6.03 -5.88
CA ASN A 180 -4.30 5.40 -5.79
C ASN A 180 -4.42 3.92 -5.41
N VAL A 181 -3.81 3.04 -6.21
CA VAL A 181 -3.79 1.59 -5.96
C VAL A 181 -2.34 1.14 -5.83
N VAL A 182 -2.01 0.44 -4.75
CA VAL A 182 -0.69 -0.18 -4.56
C VAL A 182 -0.87 -1.68 -4.41
N ILE A 183 -0.65 -2.42 -5.51
CA ILE A 183 -0.63 -3.88 -5.47
C ILE A 183 0.68 -4.32 -4.82
N SER A 184 0.59 -4.79 -3.59
CA SER A 184 1.74 -4.97 -2.69
C SER A 184 2.66 -6.12 -3.06
N SER A 185 2.10 -7.17 -3.66
CA SER A 185 2.82 -8.34 -4.16
C SER A 185 2.09 -8.98 -5.32
N ILE A 186 2.80 -9.19 -6.42
CA ILE A 186 2.41 -10.04 -7.55
C ILE A 186 3.58 -10.98 -7.84
N PRO A 187 3.37 -12.30 -8.02
CA PRO A 187 4.45 -13.21 -8.37
C PRO A 187 5.01 -12.80 -9.72
N LEU A 188 6.33 -12.72 -9.83
CA LEU A 188 6.97 -12.36 -11.08
C LEU A 188 6.84 -13.53 -12.08
N LYS A 189 5.76 -13.52 -12.85
CA LYS A 189 5.55 -14.46 -13.97
C LYS A 189 6.30 -13.95 -15.21
N VAL A 190 6.56 -14.85 -16.16
CA VAL A 190 7.28 -14.54 -17.42
C VAL A 190 6.67 -13.34 -18.14
N TRP A 191 5.34 -13.30 -18.27
CA TRP A 191 4.65 -12.18 -18.92
C TRP A 191 4.83 -10.87 -18.17
N LEU A 192 4.88 -10.91 -16.84
CA LEU A 192 4.99 -9.70 -16.02
C LEU A 192 6.40 -9.15 -16.12
N ARG A 193 7.41 -10.03 -16.09
CA ARG A 193 8.80 -9.66 -16.37
C ARG A 193 8.94 -9.00 -17.74
N ALA A 194 8.34 -9.60 -18.77
CA ALA A 194 8.36 -9.05 -20.13
C ALA A 194 7.65 -7.69 -20.26
N ALA A 195 6.63 -7.44 -19.43
CA ALA A 195 5.89 -6.18 -19.42
C ALA A 195 6.59 -5.06 -18.62
N LEU A 196 7.58 -5.39 -17.77
CA LEU A 196 8.30 -4.40 -16.97
C LEU A 196 9.42 -3.72 -17.77
N PRO A 197 9.65 -2.41 -17.58
CA PRO A 197 10.79 -1.73 -18.17
C PRO A 197 12.10 -2.31 -17.62
N SER A 198 13.18 -2.29 -18.41
CA SER A 198 14.47 -2.89 -18.04
C SER A 198 15.02 -2.38 -16.69
N SER A 199 14.73 -1.13 -16.31
CA SER A 199 15.12 -0.55 -15.02
C SER A 199 14.39 -1.13 -13.80
N ALA A 200 13.23 -1.76 -14.01
CA ALA A 200 12.41 -2.36 -12.97
C ALA A 200 12.53 -3.89 -12.90
N GLN A 201 13.22 -4.51 -13.87
CA GLN A 201 13.44 -5.94 -13.90
C GLN A 201 14.51 -6.37 -12.89
N PRO A 202 14.41 -7.60 -12.34
CA PRO A 202 15.47 -8.13 -11.49
C PRO A 202 16.78 -8.31 -12.29
N PRO A 203 17.94 -8.21 -11.62
CA PRO A 203 19.23 -8.42 -12.27
C PRO A 203 19.33 -9.80 -12.91
N HIS A 204 19.95 -9.89 -14.09
CA HIS A 204 20.04 -11.11 -14.91
C HIS A 204 20.74 -12.31 -14.23
N THR A 205 21.38 -12.11 -13.07
CA THR A 205 22.23 -13.08 -12.38
C THR A 205 21.48 -14.05 -11.47
N THR A 206 20.16 -13.92 -11.31
CA THR A 206 19.37 -14.79 -10.42
C THR A 206 18.66 -15.90 -11.21
N ASN A 207 18.85 -17.15 -10.78
CA ASN A 207 18.49 -18.35 -11.54
C ASN A 207 16.98 -18.65 -11.62
N THR A 208 16.10 -17.91 -10.93
CA THR A 208 14.66 -18.19 -10.95
C THR A 208 13.79 -16.95 -10.69
N ASP A 209 12.86 -16.64 -11.61
CA ASP A 209 11.83 -15.59 -11.44
C ASP A 209 10.99 -15.77 -10.16
N ALA A 210 10.93 -17.00 -9.63
CA ALA A 210 10.25 -17.36 -8.39
C ALA A 210 10.80 -16.64 -7.14
N ASP A 211 12.00 -16.06 -7.21
CA ASP A 211 12.64 -15.35 -6.10
C ASP A 211 12.28 -13.86 -6.04
N PHE A 212 11.38 -13.37 -6.91
CA PHE A 212 10.97 -11.96 -6.91
C PHE A 212 9.45 -11.80 -6.88
N LEU A 213 9.04 -10.68 -6.29
CA LEU A 213 7.68 -10.15 -6.39
C LEU A 213 7.73 -8.81 -7.09
N ALA A 214 6.71 -8.50 -7.89
CA ALA A 214 6.47 -7.13 -8.33
C ALA A 214 5.55 -6.41 -7.34
N CYS A 215 5.90 -5.19 -6.98
CA CYS A 215 5.00 -4.20 -6.42
C CYS A 215 4.61 -3.23 -7.54
N ILE A 216 3.32 -2.98 -7.71
CA ILE A 216 2.79 -2.09 -8.75
C ILE A 216 1.97 -1.01 -8.08
N ALA A 217 2.31 0.25 -8.30
CA ALA A 217 1.52 1.40 -7.89
C ALA A 217 0.92 2.06 -9.13
N SER A 218 -0.36 2.39 -9.10
CA SER A 218 -1.04 3.16 -10.13
C SER A 218 -1.87 4.28 -9.52
N SER A 219 -1.94 5.39 -10.24
CA SER A 219 -2.76 6.54 -9.85
C SER A 219 -3.51 7.11 -11.03
N THR A 220 -4.74 7.56 -10.80
CA THR A 220 -5.46 8.42 -11.73
C THR A 220 -5.24 9.88 -11.34
N GLU A 221 -4.69 10.67 -12.25
CA GLU A 221 -4.70 12.12 -12.14
C GLU A 221 -6.11 12.59 -12.53
N GLY A 222 -6.89 13.01 -11.55
CA GLY A 222 -8.18 13.64 -11.79
C GLY A 222 -8.10 15.13 -11.45
N THR A 223 -7.95 15.99 -12.45
CA THR A 223 -8.69 17.26 -12.40
C THR A 223 -10.18 16.92 -12.58
N PRO A 224 -11.06 17.28 -11.64
CA PRO A 224 -12.48 16.99 -11.79
C PRO A 224 -13.04 17.80 -12.98
N GLY A 225 -13.47 17.12 -14.05
CA GLY A 225 -14.18 17.75 -15.17
C GLY A 225 -13.84 17.30 -16.60
N SER A 226 -12.87 16.42 -16.83
CA SER A 226 -12.58 15.94 -18.21
C SER A 226 -13.32 14.64 -18.53
N GLU A 227 -14.40 14.73 -19.30
CA GLU A 227 -15.06 13.60 -19.94
C GLU A 227 -14.13 12.98 -21.01
N GLY A 228 -13.50 11.87 -20.67
CA GLY A 228 -12.72 11.07 -21.60
C GLY A 228 -12.02 9.95 -20.84
N GLY A 229 -12.28 8.69 -21.20
CA GLY A 229 -11.77 7.51 -20.51
C GLY A 229 -10.25 7.55 -20.32
N THR A 230 -9.82 7.96 -19.13
CA THR A 230 -8.40 8.09 -18.80
C THR A 230 -7.88 6.79 -18.22
N ALA A 231 -7.09 6.09 -19.01
CA ALA A 231 -6.13 5.09 -18.53
C ALA A 231 -5.36 5.63 -17.30
N PRO A 232 -4.84 4.76 -16.40
CA PRO A 232 -4.11 5.22 -15.22
C PRO A 232 -3.00 6.20 -15.62
N SER A 233 -3.07 7.41 -15.06
CA SER A 233 -2.22 8.54 -15.44
C SER A 233 -0.75 8.31 -15.13
N ALA A 234 -0.46 7.50 -14.11
CA ALA A 234 0.87 6.98 -13.84
C ALA A 234 0.82 5.53 -13.35
N VAL A 235 1.77 4.71 -13.82
CA VAL A 235 2.01 3.35 -13.32
C VAL A 235 3.49 3.20 -13.02
N HIS A 236 3.79 2.74 -11.82
CA HIS A 236 5.13 2.47 -11.33
C HIS A 236 5.23 1.03 -10.89
N ALA A 237 6.35 0.38 -11.20
CA ALA A 237 6.56 -1.00 -10.81
C ALA A 237 7.99 -1.19 -10.32
N ARG A 238 8.14 -2.04 -9.31
CA ARG A 238 9.44 -2.41 -8.75
C ARG A 238 9.45 -3.89 -8.38
N CYS A 239 10.49 -4.60 -8.79
CA CYS A 239 10.75 -5.95 -8.31
C CYS A 239 11.44 -5.90 -6.94
N ILE A 240 10.97 -6.74 -6.03
CA ILE A 240 11.46 -6.89 -4.67
C ILE A 240 11.91 -8.35 -4.50
N PRO A 241 13.15 -8.61 -4.06
CA PRO A 241 13.61 -9.97 -3.82
C PRO A 241 12.86 -10.61 -2.64
N CYS A 242 12.53 -11.88 -2.80
CA CYS A 242 11.99 -12.73 -1.75
C CYS A 242 13.12 -13.10 -0.78
N LEU A 243 13.02 -12.67 0.48
CA LEU A 243 13.95 -13.12 1.51
C LEU A 243 13.54 -14.53 1.99
N PRO A 244 14.45 -15.51 2.01
CA PRO A 244 14.15 -16.84 2.52
C PRO A 244 13.93 -16.77 4.03
N GLY A 245 12.76 -17.19 4.48
CA GLY A 245 12.42 -17.20 5.90
C GLY A 245 10.92 -17.24 6.14
N TYR A 246 10.57 -17.38 7.42
CA TYR A 246 9.20 -17.19 7.88
C TYR A 246 9.12 -15.87 8.63
N PHE A 247 8.60 -14.85 7.96
CA PHE A 247 8.34 -13.55 8.56
C PHE A 247 6.84 -13.28 8.45
N SER A 248 6.20 -13.04 9.59
CA SER A 248 4.85 -12.50 9.62
C SER A 248 4.92 -10.96 9.61
N GLY A 249 3.88 -10.32 9.10
CA GLY A 249 3.78 -8.86 9.04
C GLY A 249 4.51 -8.19 7.88
N VAL A 250 5.34 -8.89 7.09
CA VAL A 250 5.95 -8.38 5.84
C VAL A 250 5.38 -9.11 4.62
N GLY A 251 4.75 -8.41 3.67
CA GLY A 251 4.01 -9.02 2.53
C GLY A 251 4.71 -10.25 1.92
N ARG A 252 3.97 -11.26 1.46
CA ARG A 252 4.56 -12.58 1.20
C ARG A 252 5.28 -12.70 -0.15
N GLY A 253 6.39 -13.44 -0.15
CA GLY A 253 7.01 -14.15 -1.29
C GLY A 253 7.39 -15.57 -0.89
N ARG A 254 7.19 -16.56 -1.76
CA ARG A 254 7.39 -17.99 -1.47
C ARG A 254 8.76 -18.43 -2.03
N CYS A 255 9.78 -18.62 -1.18
CA CYS A 255 11.03 -19.28 -1.61
C CYS A 255 10.92 -20.78 -1.29
N SER A 256 10.86 -21.63 -2.31
CA SER A 256 10.78 -23.08 -2.11
C SER A 256 12.17 -23.66 -1.83
N ARG A 257 12.46 -24.02 -0.58
CA ARG A 257 13.37 -25.13 -0.29
C ARG A 257 12.92 -25.87 0.96
N ARG A 258 12.32 -27.04 0.71
CA ARG A 258 12.09 -28.17 1.64
C ARG A 258 11.50 -27.83 3.02
N ARG A 259 10.17 -27.67 3.08
CA ARG A 259 9.30 -28.28 4.11
C ARG A 259 7.83 -28.09 3.69
N PRO A 260 7.03 -29.15 3.53
CA PRO A 260 5.60 -29.00 3.26
C PRO A 260 4.87 -28.54 4.52
N GLY A 261 3.92 -27.61 4.38
CA GLY A 261 2.88 -27.41 5.41
C GLY A 261 2.86 -26.11 6.22
N ARG A 262 3.40 -24.98 5.73
CA ARG A 262 3.21 -23.68 6.42
C ARG A 262 2.83 -22.56 5.46
N HIS A 263 1.53 -22.28 5.39
CA HIS A 263 0.94 -21.14 4.68
C HIS A 263 0.74 -20.00 5.67
N GLN A 264 1.15 -18.76 5.37
CA GLN A 264 0.63 -17.62 6.14
C GLN A 264 0.75 -16.24 5.50
N THR A 265 -0.27 -15.50 5.91
CA THR A 265 -0.88 -14.18 5.72
C THR A 265 -0.01 -12.96 6.02
N VAL A 266 -0.13 -11.88 5.22
CA VAL A 266 0.30 -10.53 5.60
C VAL A 266 -0.52 -9.40 4.94
N THR A 267 -0.83 -8.38 5.76
CA THR A 267 -1.35 -7.02 5.53
C THR A 267 -0.21 -6.05 5.13
N THR A 268 -0.38 -5.27 4.07
CA THR A 268 0.63 -4.42 3.40
C THR A 268 1.16 -3.26 4.26
N THR A 269 0.46 -2.88 5.33
CA THR A 269 0.78 -1.71 6.16
C THR A 269 2.24 -1.61 6.62
N ALA A 270 2.89 -2.72 6.97
CA ALA A 270 4.28 -2.68 7.46
C ALA A 270 5.33 -2.48 6.34
N ARG A 271 5.03 -2.83 5.08
CA ARG A 271 6.00 -2.72 3.97
C ARG A 271 6.30 -1.28 3.59
N LEU A 272 5.32 -0.39 3.72
CA LEU A 272 5.50 1.04 3.47
C LEU A 272 6.34 1.72 4.58
N SER A 273 6.45 1.06 5.74
CA SER A 273 7.25 1.52 6.87
C SER A 273 8.65 0.87 6.97
N ALA A 274 8.82 -0.37 6.53
CA ALA A 274 10.06 -1.13 6.71
C ALA A 274 11.21 -0.77 5.74
N HIS A 275 10.94 -0.07 4.63
CA HIS A 275 11.99 0.38 3.70
C HIS A 275 12.82 1.58 4.21
N PHE A 276 12.58 2.05 5.43
CA PHE A 276 13.28 3.19 6.04
C PHE A 276 14.50 2.85 6.91
N GLN A 277 14.67 1.61 7.38
CA GLN A 277 15.62 1.32 8.48
C GLN A 277 17.04 0.87 8.09
N HIS A 278 17.42 0.85 6.82
CA HIS A 278 18.80 0.52 6.42
C HIS A 278 19.43 1.58 5.54
N SER A 279 19.64 2.77 6.10
CA SER A 279 20.70 3.71 5.71
C SER A 279 20.77 4.85 6.73
N ASN A 280 21.91 4.95 7.43
CA ASN A 280 22.45 6.12 8.16
C ASN A 280 22.74 5.85 9.64
N TYR A 281 23.83 5.12 9.87
CA TYR A 281 24.81 5.54 10.86
C TYR A 281 26.12 5.67 10.11
N GLN A 282 26.48 6.90 9.72
CA GLN A 282 27.85 7.42 9.82
C GLN A 282 27.99 8.81 9.18
N HIS A 283 28.65 9.68 9.95
CA HIS A 283 29.29 10.96 9.60
C HIS A 283 28.42 12.22 9.42
N LEU A 284 28.13 12.86 10.56
CA LEU A 284 28.30 14.31 10.70
C LEU A 284 29.80 14.66 10.65
N LYS A 285 30.20 15.63 9.82
CA LYS A 285 31.10 16.75 10.17
C LYS A 285 31.33 17.72 8.98
N ALA A 286 30.85 18.95 9.19
CA ALA A 286 31.47 20.27 8.92
C ALA A 286 31.93 20.72 7.50
N SER A 287 31.19 21.73 6.98
CA SER A 287 31.65 23.02 6.36
C SER A 287 32.29 23.06 4.96
N PRO A 288 32.37 24.25 4.27
CA PRO A 288 31.34 25.22 3.86
C PRO A 288 31.44 25.53 2.31
N PRO A 289 30.71 26.51 1.71
CA PRO A 289 30.45 26.54 0.26
C PRO A 289 31.47 27.36 -0.55
N LEU A 290 31.66 26.99 -1.82
CA LEU A 290 32.36 27.80 -2.82
C LEU A 290 31.48 28.01 -4.06
N THR A 291 31.23 29.29 -4.33
CA THR A 291 30.73 29.92 -5.55
C THR A 291 31.62 29.66 -6.77
N SER A 292 31.06 29.58 -8.00
CA SER A 292 31.57 30.30 -9.20
C SER A 292 30.79 29.98 -10.50
N THR A 293 30.26 31.06 -11.11
CA THR A 293 30.25 31.44 -12.55
C THR A 293 29.52 30.65 -13.65
N ALA A 294 28.76 31.44 -14.42
CA ALA A 294 28.03 31.16 -15.65
C ALA A 294 28.88 31.14 -16.93
N LYS A 295 28.41 30.47 -18.00
CA LYS A 295 27.91 31.11 -19.25
C LYS A 295 27.39 30.09 -20.31
N PRO A 296 26.54 30.52 -21.27
CA PRO A 296 25.75 29.67 -22.20
C PRO A 296 26.17 29.80 -23.68
N LEU A 297 25.71 28.90 -24.56
CA LEU A 297 25.58 28.99 -26.05
C LEU A 297 25.20 27.58 -26.57
N GLY A 298 24.38 27.31 -27.59
CA GLY A 298 23.69 28.08 -28.62
C GLY A 298 22.81 27.13 -29.46
N THR A 299 21.96 27.69 -30.31
CA THR A 299 20.89 27.09 -31.13
C THR A 299 21.36 26.53 -32.48
N SER A 300 20.73 25.45 -32.99
CA SER A 300 20.49 25.23 -34.44
C SER A 300 19.40 24.15 -34.69
N SER A 301 18.75 24.23 -35.85
CA SER A 301 17.44 23.65 -36.19
C SER A 301 17.44 22.86 -37.51
N LEU A 302 16.52 21.88 -37.63
CA LEU A 302 15.93 21.18 -38.82
C LEU A 302 16.57 19.85 -39.32
N PRO A 303 15.83 18.92 -40.00
CA PRO A 303 14.38 18.67 -40.08
C PRO A 303 13.95 17.17 -39.88
N ARG A 304 12.63 16.94 -39.99
CA ARG A 304 11.82 15.72 -39.73
C ARG A 304 12.16 14.47 -40.56
N SER A 305 12.14 13.30 -39.90
CA SER A 305 11.71 12.02 -40.49
C SER A 305 11.03 11.14 -39.44
N ALA A 306 9.99 10.40 -39.87
CA ALA A 306 9.04 9.65 -39.05
C ALA A 306 9.66 8.64 -38.06
N GLN A 307 9.27 8.71 -36.78
CA GLN A 307 9.46 7.63 -35.81
C GLN A 307 8.24 7.54 -34.88
N SER A 308 7.87 6.28 -34.63
CA SER A 308 6.83 5.70 -33.77
C SER A 308 6.36 6.53 -32.57
N HIS A 309 5.05 6.45 -32.30
CA HIS A 309 4.40 6.96 -31.10
C HIS A 309 4.97 6.32 -29.82
N LEU A 310 6.10 6.84 -29.35
CA LEU A 310 6.60 6.67 -27.99
C LEU A 310 5.97 7.76 -27.13
N VAL A 311 5.00 7.38 -26.30
CA VAL A 311 4.44 8.25 -25.26
C VAL A 311 5.57 8.57 -24.27
N ARG A 312 6.06 9.81 -24.37
CA ARG A 312 7.08 10.39 -23.49
C ARG A 312 6.42 10.60 -22.12
N VAL A 313 6.72 9.71 -21.16
CA VAL A 313 6.26 9.84 -19.77
C VAL A 313 6.96 11.07 -19.16
N SER A 314 6.22 12.18 -19.07
CA SER A 314 6.69 13.41 -18.45
C SER A 314 6.66 13.25 -16.93
N LEU A 315 7.86 13.17 -16.33
CA LEU A 315 8.06 13.10 -14.89
C LEU A 315 7.74 14.45 -14.23
N ARG A 316 6.47 14.68 -13.91
CA ARG A 316 6.06 15.66 -12.90
C ARG A 316 4.84 15.16 -12.15
N THR A 317 5.04 14.40 -11.08
CA THR A 317 3.94 13.99 -10.18
C THR A 317 4.32 14.08 -8.71
N ASN A 318 3.27 14.25 -7.92
CA ASN A 318 3.17 14.64 -6.52
C ASN A 318 4.08 13.83 -5.55
N PRO A 319 4.93 14.48 -4.72
CA PRO A 319 5.93 13.81 -3.87
C PRO A 319 5.37 12.96 -2.71
N PHE A 320 4.05 12.95 -2.46
CA PHE A 320 3.48 12.35 -1.24
C PHE A 320 3.37 10.80 -1.29
N VAL A 321 2.90 10.23 -2.41
CA VAL A 321 2.80 8.77 -2.59
C VAL A 321 4.19 8.13 -2.66
N TRP A 322 5.13 8.84 -3.27
CA TRP A 322 6.53 8.42 -3.35
C TRP A 322 7.33 8.70 -2.08
N ARG A 323 6.98 9.65 -1.21
CA ARG A 323 7.61 9.72 0.13
C ARG A 323 7.27 8.51 1.00
N TRP A 324 6.15 7.85 0.72
CA TRP A 324 5.74 6.59 1.35
C TRP A 324 6.39 5.33 0.72
N ILE A 325 6.90 5.40 -0.52
CA ILE A 325 7.45 4.24 -1.27
C ILE A 325 8.96 4.39 -1.64
N SER A 326 9.49 5.62 -1.67
CA SER A 326 10.82 5.97 -2.19
C SER A 326 11.65 6.68 -1.13
N VAL A 327 12.71 6.01 -0.68
CA VAL A 327 13.92 6.68 -0.24
C VAL A 327 15.08 6.26 -1.16
N ARG A 328 15.75 7.30 -1.68
CA ARG A 328 17.00 7.42 -2.43
C ARG A 328 17.00 7.31 -3.97
N SER A 329 17.10 8.50 -4.60
CA SER A 329 18.06 8.77 -5.67
C SER A 329 18.76 10.11 -5.39
N SER A 330 19.96 10.05 -4.80
CA SER A 330 21.04 11.04 -4.93
C SER A 330 22.16 10.61 -4.00
N LEU A 331 23.18 9.98 -4.60
CA LEU A 331 24.60 10.01 -4.21
C LEU A 331 25.31 9.14 -5.27
N LYS A 332 26.02 9.83 -6.16
CA LYS A 332 27.18 9.28 -6.86
C LYS A 332 28.31 9.09 -5.85
#